data_AF-A0A1G4FIH4-F1
#
_entry.id   AF-A0A1G4FIH4-F1
#
_cell.length_a   1.000
_cell.length_b   1.000
_cell.length_c   1.000
_cell.angle_alpha   90.00
_cell.angle_beta   90.00
_cell.angle_gamma   90.00
#
_symmetry.space_group_name_H-M   'P 1'
#
loop_
_entity.id
_entity.type
_entity.pdbx_description
1 polymer ?
#
loop_
_entity_poly.entity_id
_entity_poly.type
_entity_poly.pdbx_seq_one_letter_code
_entity_poly.pdbx_strand_id
1 'polypeptide(L)' 'MKYKVVLTEQTDADLRSIYEYIAFTLLEPGIAVKQLERIEKAI' A
#
# COMPACT_ATOMS: atom_id res chain seq x y z
N MET A 1 -20.60 -8.13 14.59
CA MET A 1 -21.01 -7.43 13.34
C MET A 1 -19.85 -7.57 12.36
N LYS A 2 -20.10 -7.84 11.06
CA LYS A 2 -19.05 -7.92 10.02
C LYS A 2 -19.34 -6.86 8.97
N TYR A 3 -18.32 -6.08 8.61
CA TYR A 3 -18.40 -5.09 7.54
C TYR A 3 -17.61 -5.58 6.33
N LYS A 4 -18.05 -5.21 5.13
CA LYS A 4 -17.28 -5.41 3.91
C LYS A 4 -16.42 -4.18 3.69
N VAL A 5 -15.11 -4.37 3.70
CA VAL A 5 -14.18 -3.34 3.23
C VAL A 5 -14.11 -3.39 1.71
N VAL A 6 -14.18 -2.22 1.08
CA VAL A 6 -14.11 -2.07 -0.38
C VAL A 6 -13.01 -1.05 -0.67
N LEU A 7 -12.03 -1.45 -1.47
CA LEU A 7 -11.00 -0.54 -1.97
C LEU A 7 -11.56 0.25 -3.15
N THR A 8 -11.32 1.56 -3.14
CA THR A 8 -11.67 2.44 -4.27
C THR A 8 -10.51 2.49 -5.26
N GLU A 9 -10.78 2.92 -6.49
CA GLU A 9 -9.72 3.18 -7.48
C GLU A 9 -8.68 4.19 -6.97
N GLN A 10 -9.13 5.21 -6.22
CA GLN A 10 -8.23 6.18 -5.60
C GLN A 10 -7.32 5.50 -4.57
N THR A 11 -7.86 4.61 -3.74
CA THR A 11 -7.06 3.87 -2.75
C THR A 11 -6.00 2.99 -3.41
N ASP A 12 -6.32 2.34 -4.53
CA ASP A 12 -5.36 1.56 -5.30
C ASP A 12 -4.23 2.46 -5.85
N ALA A 13 -4.59 3.61 -6.43
CA ALA A 13 -3.63 4.58 -6.92
C ALA A 13 -2.73 5.16 -5.81
N ASP A 14 -3.30 5.41 -4.63
CA ASP A 14 -2.56 5.91 -3.46
C ASP A 14 -1.56 4.86 -2.95
N LEU A 15 -1.98 3.60 -2.80
CA LEU A 15 -1.11 2.49 -2.38
C LEU A 15 0.02 2.26 -3.37
N ARG A 16 -0.29 2.31 -4.66
CA ARG A 16 0.71 2.22 -5.73
C ARG A 16 1.71 3.37 -5.66
N SER A 17 1.25 4.60 -5.51
CA SER A 17 2.11 5.78 -5.42
C SER A 17 3.07 5.70 -4.24
N ILE A 18 2.60 5.23 -3.07
CA ILE A 18 3.44 4.99 -1.89
C ILE A 18 4.50 3.93 -2.18
N TYR A 19 4.11 2.80 -2.77
CA TYR A 19 5.03 1.74 -3.12
C TYR A 19 6.11 2.23 -4.09
N GLU A 20 5.71 2.87 -5.19
CA GLU A 20 6.61 3.35 -6.23
C GLU A 20 7.57 4.42 -5.72
N TYR A 21 7.10 5.34 -4.87
CA TYR A 21 7.96 6.33 -4.24
C TYR A 21 9.06 5.68 -3.40
N ILE A 22 8.70 4.73 -2.54
CA ILE A 22 9.70 4.05 -1.69
C ILE A 22 10.64 3.17 -2.53
N ALA A 23 10.09 2.39 -3.48
CA ALA A 23 10.88 1.44 -4.26
C ALA A 23 11.79 2.11 -5.29
N PHE A 24 11.31 3.16 -5.98
CA PHE A 24 11.98 3.72 -7.15
C PHE A 24 12.57 5.12 -6.90
N THR A 25 11.96 5.93 -6.03
CA THR A 25 12.54 7.25 -5.68
C THR A 25 13.54 7.12 -4.53
N LEU A 26 13.19 6.38 -3.48
CA LEU A 26 14.09 6.16 -2.33
C LEU A 26 15.02 4.96 -2.52
N LEU A 27 14.82 4.15 -3.56
CA LEU A 27 15.60 2.93 -3.85
C LEU A 27 15.56 1.90 -2.71
N GLU A 28 14.45 1.84 -1.97
CA GLU A 28 14.24 0.97 -0.81
C GLU A 28 13.13 -0.07 -1.06
N PRO A 29 13.24 -0.95 -2.07
CA PRO A 29 12.16 -1.87 -2.45
C PRO A 29 11.78 -2.85 -1.33
N GLY A 30 12.74 -3.27 -0.50
CA GLY A 30 12.47 -4.12 0.65
C GLY A 30 11.63 -3.42 1.73
N ILE A 31 11.75 -2.09 1.85
CA ILE A 31 10.89 -1.29 2.73
C ILE A 31 9.50 -1.15 2.09
N ALA A 32 9.43 -0.88 0.78
CA ALA A 32 8.16 -0.73 0.07
C ALA A 32 7.24 -1.95 0.27
N VAL A 33 7.79 -3.17 0.11
CA VAL A 33 7.05 -4.43 0.34
C VAL A 33 6.55 -4.53 1.78
N LYS A 34 7.43 -4.30 2.78
CA LYS A 34 7.06 -4.38 4.21
C LYS A 34 5.98 -3.36 4.58
N GLN A 35 6.02 -2.17 3.98
CA GLN A 35 5.01 -1.13 4.21
C GLN A 35 3.66 -1.54 3.63
N LEU A 36 3.64 -2.08 2.41
CA LEU A 36 2.41 -2.54 1.76
C LEU A 36 1.76 -3.68 2.57
N GLU A 37 2.54 -4.70 2.96
CA GLU A 37 2.05 -5.80 3.81
C GLU A 37 1.45 -5.32 5.13
N ARG A 38 2.04 -4.27 5.74
CA ARG A 38 1.54 -3.72 7.01
C ARG A 38 0.18 -3.04 6.81
N ILE A 39 -0.01 -2.34 5.69
CA ILE A 39 -1.27 -1.66 5.38
C ILE A 39 -2.35 -2.69 5.09
N GLU A 40 -2.06 -3.71 4.27
CA GLU A 40 -3.01 -4.78 3.96
C GLU A 40 -3.47 -5.55 5.20
N LYS A 41 -2.60 -5.75 6.19
CA LYS A 41 -2.95 -6.38 7.48
C LYS A 41 -3.79 -5.51 8.41
N ALA A 42 -3.79 -4.19 8.19
CA ALA A 42 -4.50 -3.23 9.02
C ALA A 42 -5.92 -2.93 8.53
N ILE A 43 -6.28 -3.44 7.35
CA ILE A 43 -7.58 -3.28 6.68
C ILE A 43 -8.40 -4.56 6.85
#